data_AF-A0A2G9UD73-F1
#
_entry.id   AF-A0A2G9UD73-F1
#
_cell.length_a   1.000
_cell.length_b   1.000
_cell.length_c   1.000
_cell.angle_alpha   90.00
_cell.angle_beta   90.00
_cell.angle_gamma   90.00
#
_symmetry.space_group_name_H-M   'P 1'
#
loop_
_entity.id
_entity.type
_entity.pdbx_description
1 polymer ?
#
loop_
_entity_poly.entity_id
_entity_poly.type
_entity_poly.pdbx_seq_one_letter_code
_entity_poly.pdbx_strand_id
1 'polypeptide(L)'
;MLRPPNSLSGMLHRLAVWLMLAFLCSTVIRFILMLDLNKRVYNHTPGPCRVVSGISDGAAGLEIVAEVSLVFISTGLAAAYGNMTLRPGLAVLQLEKEMVKHEAKPIKIEGANFDKVGYLYQNSLIEN
;
A
#
# COMPACT_ATOMS: atom_id res chain seq x y z
N MET A 1 -48.90 0.60 41.26
CA MET A 1 -49.18 0.96 39.85
C MET A 1 -48.10 0.32 38.97
N LEU A 2 -48.41 -0.82 38.34
CA LEU A 2 -47.50 -1.49 37.41
C LEU A 2 -47.49 -0.70 36.10
N ARG A 3 -46.34 -0.12 35.76
CA ARG A 3 -46.10 0.53 34.46
C ARG A 3 -46.24 -0.54 33.37
N PRO A 4 -47.06 -0.34 32.31
CA PRO A 4 -47.31 -1.38 31.32
C PRO A 4 -45.98 -1.76 30.66
N PRO A 5 -45.69 -3.07 30.49
CA PRO A 5 -44.34 -3.54 30.17
C PRO A 5 -43.86 -3.18 28.76
N ASN A 6 -44.72 -2.61 27.90
CA ASN A 6 -44.47 -2.51 26.46
C ASN A 6 -44.84 -1.12 25.94
N SER A 7 -44.06 -0.09 26.29
CA SER A 7 -44.12 1.18 25.55
C SER A 7 -43.45 0.98 24.18
N LEU A 8 -44.13 1.37 23.09
CA LEU A 8 -43.61 1.36 21.72
C LEU A 8 -42.18 1.96 21.66
N SER A 9 -41.95 3.03 22.40
CA SER A 9 -40.65 3.69 22.52
C SER A 9 -39.56 2.78 23.11
N GLY A 10 -39.89 1.99 24.14
CA GLY A 10 -38.96 1.02 24.73
C GLY A 10 -38.65 -0.14 23.80
N MET A 11 -39.62 -0.58 22.99
CA MET A 11 -39.41 -1.61 21.97
C MET A 11 -38.54 -1.09 20.83
N LEU A 12 -38.79 0.14 20.34
CA LEU A 12 -37.99 0.80 19.31
C LEU A 12 -36.55 1.05 19.77
N HIS A 13 -36.35 1.48 21.01
CA HIS A 13 -35.00 1.67 21.57
C HIS A 13 -34.23 0.35 21.62
N ARG A 14 -34.85 -0.74 22.07
CA ARG A 14 -34.22 -2.07 22.07
C ARG A 14 -33.84 -2.51 20.66
N LEU A 15 -34.75 -2.34 19.70
CA LEU A 15 -34.49 -2.63 18.28
C LEU A 15 -33.33 -1.81 17.72
N ALA A 16 -33.31 -0.51 18.00
CA ALA A 16 -32.23 0.38 17.57
C ALA A 16 -30.87 -0.05 18.15
N VAL A 17 -30.81 -0.40 19.44
CA VAL A 17 -29.58 -0.90 20.08
C VAL A 17 -29.10 -2.17 19.41
N TRP A 18 -29.99 -3.13 19.14
CA TRP A 18 -29.64 -4.37 18.45
C TRP A 18 -29.14 -4.13 17.01
N LEU A 19 -29.77 -3.21 16.28
CA LEU A 19 -29.33 -2.84 14.93
C LEU A 19 -27.97 -2.16 14.94
N MET A 20 -27.72 -1.25 15.87
CA MET A 20 -26.41 -0.59 16.00
C MET A 20 -25.32 -1.58 16.38
N LEU A 21 -25.60 -2.51 17.30
CA LEU A 21 -24.67 -3.57 17.68
C LEU A 21 -24.35 -4.49 16.49
N ALA A 22 -25.38 -4.91 15.74
CA ALA A 22 -25.20 -5.74 14.56
C ALA A 22 -24.39 -5.02 13.47
N PHE A 23 -24.64 -3.73 13.26
CA PHE A 23 -23.86 -2.91 12.33
C PHE A 23 -22.39 -2.80 12.76
N LEU A 24 -22.14 -2.55 14.05
CA LEU A 24 -20.78 -2.47 14.60
C LEU A 24 -20.02 -3.80 14.44
N CYS A 25 -20.67 -4.93 14.76
CA CYS A 25 -20.06 -6.25 14.56
C CYS A 25 -19.73 -6.50 13.07
N SER A 26 -20.65 -6.13 12.17
CA SER A 26 -20.44 -6.26 10.72
C SER A 26 -19.26 -5.40 10.23
N THR A 27 -19.16 -4.15 10.66
CA THR A 27 -18.04 -3.26 10.27
C THR A 27 -16.71 -3.77 10.80
N VAL A 28 -16.65 -4.24 12.04
CA VAL A 28 -15.45 -4.84 12.62
C VAL A 28 -15.00 -6.07 11.84
N ILE A 29 -15.91 -6.99 11.52
CA ILE A 29 -15.58 -8.19 10.74
C ILE A 29 -15.08 -7.80 9.35
N ARG A 30 -15.73 -6.88 8.66
CA ARG A 30 -15.27 -6.38 7.34
C ARG A 30 -13.90 -5.74 7.42
N PHE A 31 -13.62 -4.99 8.48
CA PHE A 31 -12.32 -4.37 8.68
C PHE A 31 -11.21 -5.41 8.90
N ILE A 32 -11.47 -6.44 9.71
CA ILE A 32 -10.54 -7.57 9.91
C ILE A 32 -10.25 -8.29 8.59
N LEU A 33 -11.29 -8.48 7.76
CA LEU A 33 -11.14 -9.09 6.43
C LEU A 33 -10.35 -8.19 5.46
N MET A 34 -10.59 -6.87 5.46
CA MET A 34 -9.83 -5.94 4.60
C MET A 34 -8.35 -5.85 4.97
N LEU A 35 -8.01 -6.00 6.25
CA LEU A 35 -6.61 -6.03 6.71
C LEU A 35 -5.91 -7.37 6.47
N ASP A 36 -6.63 -8.41 6.01
CA ASP A 36 -6.07 -9.73 5.74
C ASP A 36 -5.28 -10.33 6.94
N LEU A 37 -5.72 -10.06 8.19
CA LEU A 37 -4.95 -10.42 9.41
C LEU A 37 -4.69 -11.94 9.57
N ASN A 38 -5.51 -12.78 8.95
CA ASN A 38 -5.36 -14.24 9.00
C ASN A 38 -4.55 -14.82 7.82
N LYS A 39 -4.06 -13.98 6.90
CA LYS A 39 -3.30 -14.43 5.74
C LYS A 39 -1.97 -15.01 6.20
N ARG A 40 -1.82 -16.33 6.10
CA ARG A 40 -0.55 -17.02 6.33
C ARG A 40 0.25 -17.00 5.03
N VAL A 41 1.54 -16.67 5.12
CA VAL A 41 2.46 -16.76 3.99
C VAL A 41 2.86 -18.22 3.83
N TYR A 42 2.39 -18.87 2.77
CA TYR A 42 2.86 -20.19 2.40
C TYR A 42 4.18 -20.06 1.66
N ASN A 43 5.18 -20.84 2.09
CA ASN A 43 6.49 -20.83 1.46
C ASN A 43 6.41 -21.63 0.15
N HIS A 44 6.09 -20.96 -0.96
CA HIS A 44 6.36 -21.50 -2.28
C HIS A 44 7.85 -21.39 -2.50
N THR A 45 8.58 -22.49 -2.61
CA THR A 45 10.02 -22.51 -2.86
C THR A 45 10.28 -21.83 -4.21
N PRO A 46 10.75 -20.57 -4.23
CA PRO A 46 11.13 -19.96 -5.48
C PRO A 46 12.47 -20.57 -5.93
N GLY A 47 12.88 -20.27 -7.16
CA GLY A 47 14.26 -20.54 -7.59
C GLY A 47 15.28 -19.77 -6.73
N PRO A 48 16.58 -19.82 -7.07
CA PRO A 48 17.61 -19.09 -6.33
C PRO A 48 17.32 -17.58 -6.31
N CYS A 49 16.96 -17.05 -5.13
CA CYS A 49 16.74 -15.61 -4.92
C CYS A 49 18.00 -14.95 -4.36
N ARG A 50 18.28 -13.71 -4.79
CA ARG A 50 19.36 -12.88 -4.25
C ARG A 50 18.86 -11.45 -4.04
N VAL A 51 19.28 -10.84 -2.94
CA VAL A 51 18.95 -9.44 -2.61
C VAL A 51 19.75 -8.51 -3.53
N VAL A 52 19.05 -7.57 -4.16
CA VAL A 52 19.65 -6.51 -4.98
C VAL A 52 20.31 -5.48 -4.05
N SER A 53 21.60 -5.21 -4.23
CA SER A 53 22.31 -4.19 -3.45
C SER A 53 22.03 -2.79 -3.99
N GLY A 54 22.08 -1.78 -3.12
CA GLY A 54 21.88 -0.37 -3.48
C GLY A 54 20.47 0.18 -3.22
N ILE A 55 19.55 -0.62 -2.68
CA ILE A 55 18.19 -0.18 -2.30
C ILE A 55 17.96 -0.48 -0.80
N SER A 56 17.89 0.57 0.02
CA SER A 56 17.60 0.47 1.46
C SER A 56 16.19 0.94 1.83
N ASP A 57 15.62 1.85 1.05
CA ASP A 57 14.46 2.66 1.44
C ASP A 57 13.13 2.09 0.89
N GLY A 58 13.10 0.77 0.72
CA GLY A 58 12.00 0.04 0.11
C GLY A 58 11.94 0.18 -1.42
N ALA A 59 11.29 -0.79 -2.06
CA ALA A 59 10.98 -0.79 -3.48
C ALA A 59 9.45 -0.88 -3.64
N ALA A 60 8.82 0.24 -3.99
CA ALA A 60 7.36 0.35 -4.02
C ALA A 60 6.76 -0.05 -5.37
N GLY A 61 7.51 0.16 -6.45
CA GLY A 61 7.11 -0.17 -7.81
C GLY A 61 8.32 -0.56 -8.64
N LEU A 62 8.09 -1.44 -9.62
CA LEU A 62 9.09 -1.88 -10.57
C LEU A 62 8.48 -1.97 -11.97
N GLU A 63 9.21 -1.53 -12.98
CA GLU A 63 8.79 -1.58 -14.38
C GLU A 63 9.93 -2.14 -15.24
N ILE A 64 9.62 -3.08 -16.12
CA ILE A 64 10.61 -3.80 -16.92
C ILE A 64 10.50 -3.36 -18.37
N VAL A 65 11.58 -2.80 -18.92
CA VAL A 65 11.68 -2.48 -20.34
C VAL A 65 12.46 -3.59 -21.03
N ALA A 66 11.74 -4.58 -21.55
CA ALA A 66 12.31 -5.80 -22.12
C ALA A 66 13.24 -5.54 -23.31
N GLU A 67 12.94 -4.53 -24.13
CA GLU A 67 13.71 -4.17 -25.33
C GLU A 67 15.16 -3.80 -25.03
N VAL A 68 15.39 -3.14 -23.88
CA VAL A 68 16.71 -2.70 -23.43
C VAL A 68 17.24 -3.50 -22.24
N SER A 69 16.48 -4.50 -21.79
CA SER A 69 16.80 -5.31 -20.61
C SER A 69 17.10 -4.46 -19.37
N LEU A 70 16.28 -3.42 -19.13
CA LEU A 70 16.38 -2.55 -17.95
C LEU A 70 15.17 -2.69 -17.05
N VAL A 71 15.39 -2.60 -15.75
CA VAL A 71 14.34 -2.53 -14.73
C VAL A 71 14.47 -1.20 -14.01
N PHE A 72 13.40 -0.42 -14.02
CA PHE A 72 13.25 0.78 -13.23
C PHE A 72 12.61 0.43 -11.90
N ILE A 73 13.17 0.92 -10.80
CA ILE A 73 12.72 0.65 -9.43
C ILE A 73 12.46 1.98 -8.74
N SER A 74 11.22 2.17 -8.30
CA SER A 74 10.82 3.32 -7.50
C SER A 74 11.13 3.08 -6.02
N THR A 75 11.86 4.01 -5.40
CA THR A 75 12.31 3.93 -4.01
C THR A 75 11.78 5.10 -3.17
N GLY A 76 11.66 4.89 -1.86
CA GLY A 76 11.37 5.97 -0.92
C GLY A 76 9.90 6.44 -0.92
N LEU A 77 8.94 5.55 -1.16
CA LEU A 77 7.50 5.85 -1.12
C LEU A 77 7.06 6.50 0.20
N ALA A 78 7.69 6.14 1.33
CA ALA A 78 7.39 6.74 2.62
C ALA A 78 7.60 8.27 2.65
N ALA A 79 8.42 8.83 1.76
CA ALA A 79 8.54 10.28 1.59
C ALA A 79 7.24 10.93 1.09
N ALA A 80 6.47 10.23 0.25
CA ALA A 80 5.16 10.70 -0.21
C ALA A 80 4.13 10.77 0.94
N TYR A 81 4.32 9.98 2.00
CA TYR A 81 3.48 9.96 3.19
C TYR A 81 3.99 10.89 4.32
N GLY A 82 4.89 11.83 4.00
CA GLY A 82 5.36 12.86 4.93
C GLY A 82 6.59 12.48 5.75
N ASN A 83 7.21 11.32 5.52
CA ASN A 83 8.48 10.99 6.15
C ASN A 83 9.65 11.68 5.43
N MET A 84 10.08 12.83 5.96
CA MET A 84 11.14 13.66 5.38
C MET A 84 12.56 13.05 5.50
N THR A 85 12.73 11.96 6.24
CA THR A 85 14.05 11.31 6.40
C THR A 85 14.44 10.44 5.21
N LEU A 86 13.46 10.04 4.39
CA LEU A 86 13.65 9.15 3.24
C LEU A 86 13.65 9.97 1.95
N ARG A 87 14.55 9.61 1.03
CA ARG A 87 14.68 10.31 -0.25
C ARG A 87 13.93 9.54 -1.33
N PRO A 88 12.87 10.11 -1.94
CA PRO A 88 12.23 9.49 -3.07
C PRO A 88 13.23 9.44 -4.24
N GLY A 89 13.26 8.33 -4.96
CA GLY A 89 14.27 8.10 -5.99
C GLY A 89 13.85 7.08 -7.03
N LEU A 90 14.63 7.04 -8.10
CA LEU A 90 14.53 6.05 -9.17
C LEU A 90 15.88 5.35 -9.29
N ALA A 91 15.88 4.03 -9.18
CA ALA A 91 17.05 3.21 -9.40
C ALA A 91 16.87 2.38 -10.67
N VAL A 92 17.97 2.08 -11.36
CA VAL A 92 17.96 1.19 -12.52
C VAL A 92 18.83 -0.02 -12.28
N LEU A 93 18.29 -1.16 -12.66
CA LEU A 93 18.96 -2.44 -12.68
C LEU A 93 19.02 -2.94 -14.13
N GLN A 94 20.21 -3.35 -14.57
CA GLN A 94 20.40 -3.91 -15.91
C GLN A 94 20.34 -5.44 -15.82
N LEU A 95 19.45 -6.04 -16.62
CA LEU A 95 19.24 -7.48 -16.70
C LEU A 95 20.21 -8.08 -17.71
N GLU A 96 21.42 -8.44 -17.28
CA GLU A 96 22.38 -9.14 -18.14
C GLU A 96 22.29 -10.67 -17.93
N LYS A 97 22.59 -11.47 -18.97
CA LYS A 97 22.43 -12.94 -18.95
C LYS A 97 23.33 -13.65 -17.92
N GLU A 98 24.46 -13.03 -17.57
CA GLU A 98 25.36 -13.42 -16.48
C GLU A 98 25.52 -12.24 -15.53
N MET A 99 24.72 -12.22 -14.48
CA MET A 99 24.74 -11.12 -13.52
C MET A 99 25.97 -11.20 -12.61
N VAL A 100 27.09 -10.64 -13.06
CA VAL A 100 28.31 -10.50 -12.24
C VAL A 100 28.13 -9.44 -11.14
N LYS A 101 27.23 -8.45 -11.34
CA LYS A 101 26.89 -7.40 -10.37
C LYS A 101 25.39 -7.10 -10.35
N HIS A 102 24.69 -7.55 -9.30
CA HIS A 102 23.27 -7.24 -9.04
C HIS A 102 23.08 -5.93 -8.28
N GLU A 103 23.75 -4.86 -8.71
CA GLU A 103 23.70 -3.56 -8.03
C GLU A 103 22.76 -2.62 -8.77
N ALA A 104 21.72 -2.14 -8.09
CA ALA A 104 20.87 -1.09 -8.62
C ALA A 104 21.63 0.25 -8.53
N LYS A 105 21.74 0.96 -9.65
CA LYS A 105 22.38 2.27 -9.69
C LYS A 105 21.33 3.37 -9.54
N PRO A 106 21.49 4.32 -8.61
CA PRO A 106 20.59 5.45 -8.52
C PRO A 106 20.76 6.33 -9.77
N ILE A 107 19.65 6.67 -10.41
CA ILE A 107 19.66 7.64 -11.50
C ILE A 107 19.42 9.02 -10.92
N LYS A 108 20.34 9.95 -11.17
CA LYS A 108 20.09 11.36 -10.96
C LYS A 108 19.17 11.84 -12.08
N ILE A 109 17.94 12.15 -11.72
CA ILE A 109 17.01 12.82 -12.61
C ILE A 109 17.45 14.29 -12.71
N GLU A 110 18.39 14.59 -13.60
CA GLU A 110 18.78 15.97 -13.93
C GLU A 110 18.01 16.41 -15.17
N GLY A 111 16.86 17.04 -14.95
CA GLY A 111 15.97 17.54 -16.00
C GLY A 111 14.88 18.44 -15.43
N ALA A 112 14.65 19.57 -16.09
CA ALA A 112 13.83 20.73 -15.71
C ALA A 112 12.69 20.45 -14.72
N ASN A 113 12.73 21.16 -13.58
CA ASN A 113 11.65 21.30 -12.58
C ASN A 113 10.62 20.15 -12.62
N PHE A 114 10.97 19.01 -12.00
CA PHE A 114 9.95 18.08 -11.54
C PHE A 114 9.06 18.83 -10.55
N ASP A 115 7.95 19.36 -11.05
CA ASP A 115 6.97 20.06 -10.24
C ASP A 115 6.30 19.05 -9.31
N LYS A 116 6.83 18.95 -8.09
CA LYS A 116 6.31 18.08 -7.03
C LYS A 116 4.86 18.41 -6.67
N VAL A 117 4.35 19.56 -7.08
CA VAL A 117 2.98 20.03 -6.79
C VAL A 117 1.95 19.35 -7.69
N GLY A 118 2.31 18.92 -8.90
CA GLY A 118 1.37 18.32 -9.86
C GLY A 118 0.86 16.91 -9.49
N TYR A 119 1.66 16.11 -8.79
CA TYR A 119 1.28 14.73 -8.44
C TYR A 119 0.37 14.63 -7.20
N LEU A 120 0.34 15.65 -6.34
CA LEU A 120 -0.67 15.74 -5.28
C LEU A 120 -2.08 15.93 -5.86
N TYR A 121 -2.21 16.44 -7.09
CA TYR A 121 -3.48 16.62 -7.80
C TYR A 121 -3.92 15.42 -8.63
N GLN A 122 -3.06 14.41 -8.86
CA GLN A 122 -3.45 13.25 -9.65
C GLN A 122 -4.14 12.16 -8.79
N ASN A 123 -3.91 12.18 -7.47
CA ASN A 123 -4.68 11.36 -6.53
C ASN A 123 -6.06 11.94 -6.20
N SER A 124 -6.36 13.20 -6.56
CA SER A 124 -7.71 13.78 -6.43
C SER A 124 -8.57 13.64 -7.70
N LEU A 125 -8.04 13.06 -8.78
CA LEU A 125 -8.76 12.82 -10.04
C LEU A 125 -9.10 11.34 -10.29
N ILE A 126 -8.75 10.44 -9.36
CA ILE A 126 -9.20 9.03 -9.37
C ILE A 126 -10.43 8.83 -8.45
N GLU A 127 -10.81 9.84 -7.66
CA GLU A 127 -12.13 9.93 -7.03
C GLU A 127 -13.05 10.83 -7.86
N ASN A 128 -13.60 10.29 -8.95
CA ASN A 128 -14.90 10.68 -9.51
C ASN A 128 -15.53 9.48 -10.21
#